data_AF-X1F5B5-F1
#
_entry.id   AF-X1F5B5-F1
#
_cell.length_a   1.000
_cell.length_b   1.000
_cell.length_c   1.000
_cell.angle_alpha   90.00
_cell.angle_beta   90.00
_cell.angle_gamma   90.00
#
_symmetry.space_group_name_H-M   'P 1'
#
loop_
_entity.id
_entity.type
_entity.pdbx_description
1 polymer ?
#
loop_
_entity_poly.entity_id
_entity_poly.type
_entity_poly.pdbx_seq_one_letter_code
_entity_poly.pdbx_strand_id
1 'polypeptide(L)'
;KSPLVVHGLYPIGHYRLKDRPTVMNYEHLSEIFAKYGWNRFNCPYVLVIITMNSKKGRLGSGARPFNRGFNSGGGLVCMPSYAMDDIPWFQSSLQHELGHSFGLVHVDSYGYDQKKNKSIMSYNNDLRWKGFRPPKKPGILIPEDLRALAKNKKVFPNFYFDPATDIPSDYKIHKIAIRLELPGKFPGQKDYQIKVETDSGETNDSSISNIVHNMIKPKDSGFNTHRMWHSQITETGWVSATLTFPVPVTLCKVAVHSQHSGKYHMAHELRIQAKQQGGFVDVCQEPLTSADAYVSFPKHKSAVWRFFFRAGSSKQVVIRGLRFFSSPTNEIFCPTYPYMEPRSENNGKKAG
;
A
#
# COMPACT_ATOMS: atom_id res chain seq x y z
N LYS A 1 -16.38 25.62 -15.55
CA LYS A 1 -17.07 25.21 -14.30
C LYS A 1 -16.64 26.17 -13.20
N SER A 2 -17.58 26.71 -12.42
CA SER A 2 -17.24 27.55 -11.27
C SER A 2 -16.44 26.75 -10.23
N PRO A 3 -15.50 27.39 -9.50
CA PRO A 3 -14.77 26.70 -8.44
C PRO A 3 -15.75 26.24 -7.36
N LEU A 4 -15.53 25.03 -6.83
CA LEU A 4 -16.25 24.59 -5.66
C LEU A 4 -15.66 25.28 -4.42
N VAL A 5 -16.50 25.94 -3.64
CA VAL A 5 -16.06 26.69 -2.45
C VAL A 5 -16.46 25.93 -1.20
N VAL A 6 -15.46 25.63 -0.36
CA VAL A 6 -15.64 25.12 1.00
C VAL A 6 -15.22 26.23 1.95
N HIS A 7 -16.15 26.73 2.74
CA HIS A 7 -15.84 27.72 3.77
C HIS A 7 -15.21 27.01 4.96
N GLY A 8 -13.99 27.44 5.31
CA GLY A 8 -13.29 26.89 6.47
C GLY A 8 -14.05 27.16 7.77
N LEU A 9 -14.07 26.19 8.66
CA LEU A 9 -14.64 26.34 10.01
C LEU A 9 -13.80 27.26 10.92
N TYR A 10 -12.52 27.46 10.59
CA TYR A 10 -11.58 28.21 11.39
C TYR A 10 -10.91 29.35 10.60
N PRO A 11 -10.32 30.37 11.26
CA PRO A 11 -9.51 31.38 10.60
C PRO A 11 -8.28 30.77 9.91
N ILE A 12 -7.75 31.41 8.86
CA ILE A 12 -6.61 30.89 8.07
C ILE A 12 -5.39 30.52 8.94
N GLY A 13 -5.17 31.23 10.05
CA GLY A 13 -4.09 30.95 11.00
C GLY A 13 -4.13 29.54 11.60
N HIS A 14 -5.33 28.97 11.74
CA HIS A 14 -5.54 27.61 12.25
C HIS A 14 -5.02 26.53 11.28
N TYR A 15 -5.24 26.73 9.98
CA TYR A 15 -4.81 25.79 8.94
C TYR A 15 -3.34 25.91 8.56
N ARG A 16 -2.66 26.98 9.01
CA ARG A 16 -1.21 27.10 8.82
C ARG A 16 -0.53 25.92 9.53
N LEU A 17 0.55 25.43 8.93
CA LEU A 17 1.37 24.40 9.56
C LEU A 17 1.86 24.92 10.92
N LYS A 18 1.72 24.12 11.97
CA LYS A 18 2.27 24.43 13.30
C LYS A 18 3.80 24.59 13.17
N ASP A 19 4.45 25.36 14.05
CA ASP A 19 5.89 25.71 13.99
C ASP A 19 6.90 24.53 14.03
N ARG A 20 6.44 23.29 13.86
CA ARG A 20 7.26 22.09 13.68
C ARG A 20 7.35 21.74 12.19
N PRO A 21 8.56 21.73 11.58
CA PRO A 21 8.76 21.61 10.14
C PRO A 21 8.32 20.29 9.49
N THR A 22 7.79 19.33 10.24
CA THR A 22 7.51 17.96 9.76
C THR A 22 6.08 17.48 9.96
N VAL A 23 5.19 18.28 10.57
CA VAL A 23 3.80 17.86 10.83
C VAL A 23 2.84 18.67 9.97
N MET A 24 2.40 18.07 8.87
CA MET A 24 1.36 18.63 8.02
C MET A 24 0.03 18.72 8.79
N ASN A 25 -0.63 19.89 8.74
CA ASN A 25 -1.98 20.07 9.29
C ASN A 25 -2.99 19.57 8.26
N TYR A 26 -3.76 18.52 8.59
CA TYR A 26 -4.76 17.92 7.70
C TYR A 26 -6.21 18.25 8.08
N GLU A 27 -6.45 19.25 8.95
CA GLU A 27 -7.81 19.55 9.40
C GLU A 27 -8.71 20.04 8.24
N HIS A 28 -8.17 20.80 7.30
CA HIS A 28 -8.88 21.19 6.08
C HIS A 28 -9.37 19.97 5.27
N LEU A 29 -8.64 18.85 5.31
CA LEU A 29 -9.04 17.62 4.63
C LEU A 29 -10.31 17.05 5.24
N SER A 30 -10.45 17.12 6.57
CA SER A 30 -11.65 16.65 7.26
C SER A 30 -12.89 17.46 6.86
N GLU A 31 -12.74 18.76 6.65
CA GLU A 31 -13.82 19.65 6.20
C GLU A 31 -14.21 19.41 4.74
N ILE A 32 -13.23 19.23 3.85
CA ILE A 32 -13.47 18.84 2.46
C ILE A 32 -14.19 17.49 2.41
N PHE A 33 -13.70 16.51 3.17
CA PHE A 33 -14.32 15.19 3.25
C PHE A 33 -15.76 15.25 3.77
N ALA A 34 -16.02 15.99 4.85
CA ALA A 34 -17.37 16.19 5.37
C ALA A 34 -18.29 16.86 4.34
N LYS A 35 -17.83 17.92 3.67
CA LYS A 35 -18.63 18.68 2.69
C LYS A 35 -19.08 17.82 1.50
N TYR A 36 -18.24 16.91 1.02
CA TYR A 36 -18.52 16.08 -0.15
C TYR A 36 -18.91 14.64 0.17
N GLY A 37 -19.10 14.29 1.45
CA GLY A 37 -19.38 12.90 1.85
C GLY A 37 -18.24 11.93 1.51
N TRP A 38 -17.02 12.44 1.42
CA TRP A 38 -15.82 11.66 1.19
C TRP A 38 -15.15 11.25 2.50
N ASN A 39 -14.25 10.29 2.38
CA ASN A 39 -13.34 9.83 3.39
C ASN A 39 -12.10 9.27 2.70
N ARG A 40 -11.09 8.91 3.50
CA ARG A 40 -9.84 8.35 2.98
C ARG A 40 -10.03 7.11 2.08
N PHE A 41 -11.13 6.37 2.20
CA PHE A 41 -11.40 5.13 1.45
C PHE A 41 -12.18 5.34 0.15
N ASN A 42 -13.07 6.35 0.09
CA ASN A 42 -13.94 6.57 -1.07
C ASN A 42 -13.60 7.83 -1.89
N CYS A 43 -12.67 8.68 -1.43
CA CYS A 43 -12.27 9.85 -2.21
C CYS A 43 -11.69 9.41 -3.57
N PRO A 44 -12.18 9.97 -4.70
CA PRO A 44 -11.73 9.58 -6.03
C PRO A 44 -10.60 10.48 -6.58
N TYR A 45 -10.09 11.42 -5.79
CA TYR A 45 -9.17 12.45 -6.25
C TYR A 45 -7.81 12.41 -5.55
N VAL A 46 -6.79 12.89 -6.27
CA VAL A 46 -5.59 13.48 -5.64
C VAL A 46 -5.89 14.94 -5.40
N LEU A 47 -5.82 15.37 -4.14
CA LEU A 47 -6.08 16.75 -3.74
C LEU A 47 -4.77 17.53 -3.71
N VAL A 48 -4.62 18.51 -4.61
CA VAL A 48 -3.53 19.50 -4.52
C VAL A 48 -4.01 20.67 -3.69
N ILE A 49 -3.37 20.90 -2.55
CA ILE A 49 -3.79 21.82 -1.51
C ILE A 49 -2.73 22.91 -1.41
N ILE A 50 -3.09 24.09 -1.91
CA ILE A 50 -2.22 25.27 -1.90
C ILE A 50 -2.59 26.12 -0.69
N THR A 51 -1.67 26.26 0.26
CA THR A 51 -1.88 27.10 1.44
C THR A 51 -1.36 28.50 1.15
N MET A 52 -2.25 29.49 1.17
CA MET A 52 -1.90 30.89 0.92
C MET A 52 -1.02 31.45 2.06
N ASN A 53 0.21 31.85 1.73
CA ASN A 53 1.15 32.44 2.66
C ASN A 53 2.04 33.49 1.98
N SER A 54 2.25 34.62 2.66
CA SER A 54 2.95 35.79 2.10
C SER A 54 4.45 35.85 2.42
N LYS A 55 5.01 34.87 3.15
CA LYS A 55 6.42 34.86 3.54
C LYS A 55 7.03 33.49 3.28
N LYS A 56 8.33 33.49 2.93
CA LYS A 56 9.23 32.34 2.92
C LYS A 56 9.31 31.74 4.33
N GLY A 57 8.32 30.95 4.69
CA GLY A 57 8.29 30.16 5.92
C GLY A 57 9.05 28.85 5.73
N ARG A 58 9.29 28.12 6.83
CA ARG A 58 9.86 26.75 6.82
C ARG A 58 8.90 25.69 6.23
N LEU A 59 7.97 26.09 5.37
CA LEU A 59 6.93 25.23 4.85
C LEU A 59 7.52 24.45 3.67
N GLY A 60 7.92 23.21 3.92
CA GLY A 60 8.23 22.25 2.86
C GLY A 60 6.97 21.87 2.07
N SER A 61 7.15 21.44 0.83
CA SER A 61 6.10 20.69 0.12
C SER A 61 6.10 19.26 0.64
N GLY A 62 4.95 18.59 0.55
CA GLY A 62 4.86 17.19 0.92
C GLY A 62 3.60 16.55 0.37
N ALA A 63 3.71 15.26 0.08
CA ALA A 63 2.61 14.50 -0.47
C ALA A 63 2.63 13.05 -0.01
N ARG A 64 1.46 12.42 -0.12
CA ARG A 64 1.26 11.02 0.25
C ARG A 64 -0.06 10.51 -0.30
N PRO A 65 -0.20 9.19 -0.53
CA PRO A 65 -1.50 8.61 -0.74
C PRO A 65 -2.33 8.67 0.56
N PHE A 66 -3.66 8.72 0.46
CA PHE A 66 -4.52 8.70 1.65
C PHE A 66 -4.39 7.38 2.41
N ASN A 67 -4.39 6.29 1.65
CA ASN A 67 -4.11 4.98 2.20
C ASN A 67 -2.83 4.46 1.58
N ARG A 68 -1.98 3.84 2.40
CA ARG A 68 -0.77 3.13 1.97
C ARG A 68 -0.95 2.38 0.66
N GLY A 69 0.16 2.12 -0.02
CA GLY A 69 0.16 1.25 -1.17
C GLY A 69 -0.08 2.01 -2.46
N PHE A 70 0.02 1.27 -3.55
CA PHE A 70 -0.26 1.78 -4.87
C PHE A 70 -1.75 1.85 -5.13
N ASN A 71 -2.63 1.09 -4.45
CA ASN A 71 -4.01 0.93 -4.89
C ASN A 71 -5.09 1.60 -4.00
N SER A 72 -4.78 2.73 -3.39
CA SER A 72 -5.75 3.49 -2.57
C SER A 72 -6.61 4.47 -3.39
N GLY A 73 -6.12 4.83 -4.58
CA GLY A 73 -6.74 5.70 -5.58
C GLY A 73 -7.14 7.09 -5.11
N GLY A 74 -6.47 7.61 -4.09
CA GLY A 74 -6.55 9.00 -3.68
C GLY A 74 -5.31 9.38 -2.89
N GLY A 75 -5.01 10.67 -2.84
CA GLY A 75 -3.83 11.20 -2.20
C GLY A 75 -3.93 12.70 -2.01
N LEU A 76 -2.88 13.27 -1.44
CA LEU A 76 -2.79 14.70 -1.27
C LEU A 76 -1.38 15.18 -1.59
N VAL A 77 -1.32 16.41 -2.08
CA VAL A 77 -0.12 17.21 -2.25
C VAL A 77 -0.37 18.52 -1.50
N CYS A 78 0.49 18.89 -0.58
CA CYS A 78 0.43 20.16 0.12
C CYS A 78 1.62 21.01 -0.33
N MET A 79 1.33 22.23 -0.78
CA MET A 79 2.34 23.20 -1.18
C MET A 79 1.98 24.59 -0.66
N PRO A 80 2.97 25.41 -0.29
CA PRO A 80 2.72 26.79 0.11
C PRO A 80 2.68 27.71 -1.14
N SER A 81 1.84 28.74 -1.14
CA SER A 81 1.66 29.60 -2.33
C SER A 81 2.92 30.37 -2.69
N TYR A 82 3.74 30.81 -1.72
CA TYR A 82 4.98 31.53 -2.03
C TYR A 82 5.95 30.70 -2.90
N ALA A 83 5.88 29.36 -2.82
CA ALA A 83 6.73 28.50 -3.63
C ALA A 83 6.41 28.64 -5.13
N MET A 84 5.19 29.04 -5.49
CA MET A 84 4.79 29.25 -6.88
C MET A 84 5.50 30.48 -7.49
N ASP A 85 5.75 31.50 -6.67
CA ASP A 85 6.34 32.76 -7.11
C ASP A 85 7.87 32.77 -6.93
N ASP A 86 8.37 32.25 -5.81
CA ASP A 86 9.76 32.41 -5.38
C ASP A 86 10.67 31.21 -5.67
N ILE A 87 10.12 30.06 -6.06
CA ILE A 87 10.89 28.84 -6.32
C ILE A 87 10.91 28.53 -7.82
N PRO A 88 12.02 28.81 -8.54
CA PRO A 88 12.10 28.59 -9.98
C PRO A 88 11.82 27.14 -10.40
N TRP A 89 12.05 26.16 -9.53
CA TRP A 89 11.81 24.75 -9.82
C TRP A 89 10.47 24.21 -9.28
N PHE A 90 9.49 25.07 -9.01
CA PHE A 90 8.18 24.68 -8.50
C PHE A 90 7.54 23.52 -9.30
N GLN A 91 7.63 23.55 -10.64
CA GLN A 91 7.10 22.49 -11.49
C GLN A 91 7.72 21.11 -11.21
N SER A 92 9.04 21.06 -10.96
CA SER A 92 9.71 19.82 -10.58
C SER A 92 9.26 19.32 -9.20
N SER A 93 9.11 20.23 -8.24
CA SER A 93 8.58 19.88 -6.92
C SER A 93 7.14 19.36 -7.01
N LEU A 94 6.27 20.02 -7.77
CA LEU A 94 4.90 19.57 -7.99
C LEU A 94 4.85 18.17 -8.63
N GLN A 95 5.66 17.91 -9.66
CA GLN A 95 5.74 16.59 -10.30
C GLN A 95 6.22 15.50 -9.33
N HIS A 96 7.24 15.82 -8.52
CA HIS A 96 7.78 14.92 -7.49
C HIS A 96 6.73 14.58 -6.43
N GLU A 97 6.05 15.59 -5.89
CA GLU A 97 5.00 15.41 -4.89
C GLU A 97 3.77 14.68 -5.47
N LEU A 98 3.40 14.94 -6.72
CA LEU A 98 2.37 14.16 -7.40
C LEU A 98 2.77 12.68 -7.49
N GLY A 99 4.04 12.38 -7.78
CA GLY A 99 4.56 11.01 -7.72
C GLY A 99 4.31 10.35 -6.36
N HIS A 100 4.64 11.03 -5.26
CA HIS A 100 4.33 10.55 -3.90
C HIS A 100 2.83 10.34 -3.66
N SER A 101 1.97 11.22 -4.18
CA SER A 101 0.51 11.07 -4.04
C SER A 101 -0.04 9.79 -4.70
N PHE A 102 0.67 9.27 -5.71
CA PHE A 102 0.38 7.99 -6.36
C PHE A 102 1.14 6.78 -5.77
N GLY A 103 1.89 7.01 -4.68
CA GLY A 103 2.60 5.97 -3.94
C GLY A 103 4.05 5.76 -4.34
N LEU A 104 4.61 6.57 -5.25
CA LEU A 104 6.03 6.49 -5.57
C LEU A 104 6.89 6.89 -4.37
N VAL A 105 8.09 6.30 -4.29
CA VAL A 105 9.08 6.57 -3.24
C VAL A 105 10.32 7.20 -3.85
N HIS A 106 11.13 7.83 -3.02
CA HIS A 106 12.46 8.27 -3.42
C HIS A 106 13.31 7.11 -3.94
N VAL A 107 14.20 7.41 -4.89
CA VAL A 107 14.97 6.36 -5.58
C VAL A 107 16.02 5.68 -4.70
N ASP A 108 16.44 6.32 -3.61
CA ASP A 108 17.30 5.73 -2.58
C ASP A 108 16.64 4.53 -1.88
N SER A 109 15.30 4.47 -1.88
CA SER A 109 14.55 3.29 -1.41
C SER A 109 14.78 2.05 -2.28
N TYR A 110 15.29 2.23 -3.50
CA TYR A 110 15.76 1.16 -4.39
C TYR A 110 17.29 0.97 -4.33
N GLY A 111 18.01 1.76 -3.53
CA GLY A 111 19.47 1.77 -3.48
C GLY A 111 20.15 2.63 -4.55
N TYR A 112 19.41 3.49 -5.27
CA TYR A 112 19.98 4.41 -6.24
C TYR A 112 20.46 5.72 -5.59
N ASP A 113 21.39 6.40 -6.25
CA ASP A 113 21.86 7.73 -5.81
C ASP A 113 20.76 8.80 -6.04
N GLN A 114 20.23 9.32 -4.94
CA GLN A 114 19.17 10.32 -4.90
C GLN A 114 19.54 11.62 -5.65
N LYS A 115 20.82 11.95 -5.81
CA LYS A 115 21.26 13.21 -6.45
C LYS A 115 21.58 13.05 -7.93
N LYS A 116 21.72 11.83 -8.44
CA LYS A 116 22.19 11.56 -9.82
C LYS A 116 21.19 10.80 -10.68
N ASN A 117 20.23 10.11 -10.08
CA ASN A 117 19.24 9.34 -10.85
C ASN A 117 18.41 10.26 -11.76
N LYS A 118 17.86 9.70 -12.85
CA LYS A 118 17.03 10.42 -13.83
C LYS A 118 15.54 10.45 -13.47
N SER A 119 15.12 9.72 -12.44
CA SER A 119 13.73 9.67 -11.98
C SER A 119 13.26 11.04 -11.48
N ILE A 120 11.99 11.35 -11.71
CA ILE A 120 11.29 12.48 -11.05
C ILE A 120 11.29 12.33 -9.52
N MET A 121 11.47 11.12 -8.99
CA MET A 121 11.54 10.82 -7.55
C MET A 121 12.94 11.02 -6.95
N SER A 122 13.89 11.53 -7.74
CA SER A 122 15.22 11.93 -7.29
C SER A 122 15.28 13.42 -6.91
N TYR A 123 16.37 13.83 -6.25
CA TYR A 123 16.74 15.22 -6.01
C TYR A 123 17.82 15.71 -6.98
N ASN A 124 17.86 15.15 -8.18
CA ASN A 124 18.81 15.56 -9.20
C ASN A 124 18.49 16.97 -9.72
N ASN A 125 19.40 17.91 -9.45
CA ASN A 125 19.24 19.31 -9.81
C ASN A 125 19.24 19.56 -11.32
N ASP A 126 19.84 18.67 -12.10
CA ASP A 126 19.91 18.79 -13.57
C ASP A 126 18.55 18.57 -14.24
N LEU A 127 17.61 17.98 -13.50
CA LEU A 127 16.24 17.69 -13.95
C LEU A 127 15.25 18.81 -13.58
N ARG A 128 15.73 19.91 -12.99
CA ARG A 128 14.87 20.98 -12.48
C ARG A 128 14.37 21.91 -13.58
N TRP A 129 13.07 22.17 -13.57
CA TRP A 129 12.44 23.21 -14.38
C TRP A 129 12.89 24.61 -13.92
N LYS A 130 12.79 25.59 -14.81
CA LYS A 130 12.94 27.02 -14.53
C LYS A 130 11.65 27.75 -14.91
N GLY A 131 10.78 27.99 -13.92
CA GLY A 131 9.39 28.36 -14.13
C GLY A 131 8.68 27.28 -14.94
N PHE A 132 8.08 27.70 -16.06
CA PHE A 132 7.45 26.80 -17.05
C PHE A 132 8.41 26.31 -18.14
N ARG A 133 9.73 26.54 -18.02
CA ARG A 133 10.72 26.04 -18.98
C ARG A 133 11.32 24.71 -18.50
N PRO A 134 11.17 23.61 -19.25
CA PRO A 134 11.78 22.34 -18.88
C PRO A 134 13.31 22.39 -19.00
N PRO A 135 14.05 21.55 -18.24
CA PRO A 135 15.48 21.35 -18.48
C PRO A 135 15.71 20.62 -19.81
N LYS A 136 16.96 20.61 -20.30
CA LYS A 136 17.33 19.84 -21.52
C LYS A 136 17.04 18.35 -21.40
N LYS A 137 17.12 17.80 -20.19
CA LYS A 137 16.83 16.40 -19.87
C LYS A 137 15.85 16.39 -18.69
N PRO A 138 14.53 16.43 -18.92
CA PRO A 138 13.56 16.37 -17.84
C PRO A 138 13.64 15.03 -17.11
N GLY A 139 13.23 15.03 -15.84
CA GLY A 139 13.08 13.80 -15.10
C GLY A 139 12.05 12.88 -15.75
N ILE A 140 12.27 11.57 -15.64
CA ILE A 140 11.42 10.53 -16.22
C ILE A 140 10.82 9.66 -15.11
N LEU A 141 9.85 8.82 -15.48
CA LEU A 141 9.49 7.66 -14.66
C LEU A 141 10.47 6.52 -15.02
N ILE A 142 11.29 6.08 -14.07
CA ILE A 142 12.20 4.94 -14.30
C ILE A 142 11.42 3.61 -14.24
N PRO A 143 11.99 2.47 -14.68
CA PRO A 143 11.27 1.19 -14.70
C PRO A 143 10.67 0.80 -13.33
N GLU A 144 11.32 1.14 -12.22
CA GLU A 144 10.77 0.95 -10.87
C GLU A 144 9.50 1.75 -10.63
N ASP A 145 9.46 3.01 -11.08
CA ASP A 145 8.31 3.90 -10.94
C ASP A 145 7.15 3.39 -11.81
N LEU A 146 7.43 2.96 -13.04
CA LEU A 146 6.42 2.35 -13.93
C LEU A 146 5.84 1.07 -13.32
N ARG A 147 6.71 0.17 -12.85
CA ARG A 147 6.29 -1.07 -12.16
C ARG A 147 5.48 -0.78 -10.90
N ALA A 148 5.74 0.33 -10.23
CA ALA A 148 5.01 0.78 -9.06
C ALA A 148 3.63 1.36 -9.44
N LEU A 149 3.56 2.28 -10.40
CA LEU A 149 2.30 2.87 -10.88
C LEU A 149 1.35 1.84 -11.51
N ALA A 150 1.87 0.80 -12.16
CA ALA A 150 1.08 -0.30 -12.71
C ALA A 150 0.26 -1.05 -11.64
N LYS A 151 0.62 -0.93 -10.36
CA LYS A 151 -0.12 -1.50 -9.22
C LYS A 151 -1.26 -0.59 -8.74
N ASN A 152 -1.32 0.67 -9.19
CA ASN A 152 -2.39 1.61 -8.86
C ASN A 152 -3.54 1.49 -9.84
N LYS A 153 -4.27 0.36 -9.79
CA LYS A 153 -5.35 0.06 -10.74
C LYS A 153 -6.58 0.95 -10.58
N LYS A 154 -6.74 1.59 -9.42
CA LYS A 154 -7.80 2.61 -9.23
C LYS A 154 -7.54 3.89 -10.04
N VAL A 155 -6.28 4.30 -10.23
CA VAL A 155 -5.92 5.48 -11.04
C VAL A 155 -5.59 5.11 -12.48
N PHE A 156 -4.79 4.06 -12.68
CA PHE A 156 -4.32 3.62 -13.99
C PHE A 156 -4.84 2.20 -14.31
N PRO A 157 -6.16 2.03 -14.56
CA PRO A 157 -6.78 0.71 -14.72
C PRO A 157 -6.18 -0.09 -15.88
N ASN A 158 -5.82 0.61 -16.97
CA ASN A 158 -5.34 -0.01 -18.21
C ASN A 158 -3.80 -0.02 -18.34
N PHE A 159 -3.07 0.50 -17.36
CA PHE A 159 -1.62 0.55 -17.41
C PHE A 159 -1.02 -0.72 -16.79
N TYR A 160 -0.21 -1.45 -17.54
CA TYR A 160 0.50 -2.64 -17.08
C TYR A 160 1.99 -2.44 -17.32
N PHE A 161 2.80 -3.00 -16.43
CA PHE A 161 4.25 -3.01 -16.58
C PHE A 161 4.66 -4.25 -17.36
N ASP A 162 5.31 -4.07 -18.50
CA ASP A 162 5.86 -5.13 -19.32
C ASP A 162 7.40 -5.07 -19.25
N PRO A 163 8.06 -6.01 -18.55
CA PRO A 163 9.50 -6.05 -18.44
C PRO A 163 10.25 -6.08 -19.77
N ALA A 164 9.64 -6.60 -20.85
CA ALA A 164 10.28 -6.71 -22.16
C ALA A 164 10.40 -5.35 -22.87
N THR A 165 9.53 -4.39 -22.55
CA THR A 165 9.45 -3.09 -23.22
C THR A 165 9.74 -1.92 -22.28
N ASP A 166 9.39 -2.02 -21.01
CA ASP A 166 9.57 -0.96 -20.00
C ASP A 166 10.96 -0.97 -19.34
N ILE A 167 11.77 -2.01 -19.55
CA ILE A 167 13.16 -2.09 -19.06
C ILE A 167 14.10 -1.90 -20.25
N PRO A 168 14.83 -0.78 -20.33
CA PRO A 168 15.86 -0.60 -21.35
C PRO A 168 16.89 -1.74 -21.28
N SER A 169 17.43 -2.16 -22.44
CA SER A 169 18.34 -3.30 -22.53
C SER A 169 19.63 -3.15 -21.72
N ASP A 170 20.07 -1.92 -21.48
CA ASP A 170 21.22 -1.55 -20.65
C ASP A 170 20.86 -1.30 -19.17
N TYR A 171 19.59 -1.47 -18.79
CA TYR A 171 19.10 -1.17 -17.45
C TYR A 171 18.91 -2.43 -16.60
N LYS A 172 19.51 -2.41 -15.41
CA LYS A 172 19.32 -3.46 -14.40
C LYS A 172 18.32 -3.00 -13.34
N ILE A 173 17.07 -3.46 -13.49
CA ILE A 173 16.01 -3.16 -12.53
C ILE A 173 16.33 -3.74 -11.14
N HIS A 174 16.06 -2.98 -10.08
CA HIS A 174 16.23 -3.43 -8.71
C HIS A 174 15.18 -4.48 -8.34
N LYS A 175 15.61 -5.53 -7.62
CA LYS A 175 14.81 -6.74 -7.38
C LYS A 175 13.82 -6.62 -6.21
N ILE A 176 14.05 -5.75 -5.22
CA ILE A 176 13.34 -5.68 -3.91
C ILE A 176 13.52 -4.28 -3.30
N ALA A 177 12.67 -3.64 -2.50
CA ALA A 177 11.23 -3.48 -2.49
C ALA A 177 10.97 -2.10 -1.87
N ILE A 178 9.92 -1.44 -2.35
CA ILE A 178 9.49 -0.10 -1.96
C ILE A 178 9.03 -0.13 -0.51
N ARG A 179 9.68 0.63 0.37
CA ARG A 179 9.20 0.85 1.74
C ARG A 179 8.10 1.92 1.70
N LEU A 180 6.84 1.51 1.89
CA LEU A 180 5.74 2.48 2.03
C LEU A 180 5.50 2.83 3.51
N GLU A 181 5.54 4.12 3.84
CA GLU A 181 5.33 4.59 5.22
C GLU A 181 3.94 4.26 5.78
N LEU A 182 3.81 4.18 7.12
CA LEU A 182 2.53 3.94 7.83
C LEU A 182 1.43 4.87 7.32
N PRO A 183 0.17 4.38 7.16
CA PRO A 183 -0.91 5.26 6.73
C PRO A 183 -1.01 6.38 7.76
N GLY A 184 -1.10 7.61 7.28
CA GLY A 184 -1.24 8.77 8.15
C GLY A 184 -2.53 8.69 8.96
N LYS A 185 -2.51 9.28 10.15
CA LYS A 185 -3.73 9.64 10.86
C LYS A 185 -4.26 10.93 10.23
N PHE A 186 -5.55 10.93 9.93
CA PHE A 186 -6.26 12.11 9.43
C PHE A 186 -7.35 12.48 10.44
N PRO A 187 -7.47 13.76 10.84
CA PRO A 187 -8.52 14.20 11.76
C PRO A 187 -9.91 13.75 11.28
N GLY A 188 -10.71 13.20 12.20
CA GLY A 188 -12.08 12.74 11.92
C GLY A 188 -12.19 11.53 10.99
N GLN A 189 -11.08 10.86 10.65
CA GLN A 189 -11.09 9.67 9.78
C GLN A 189 -10.77 8.41 10.56
N LYS A 190 -11.42 7.29 10.18
CA LYS A 190 -11.06 5.97 10.72
C LYS A 190 -9.62 5.60 10.35
N ASP A 191 -8.96 4.84 11.22
CA ASP A 191 -7.63 4.30 10.94
C ASP A 191 -7.67 3.29 9.79
N TYR A 192 -6.61 3.28 8.97
CA TYR A 192 -6.43 2.31 7.87
C TYR A 192 -5.83 1.00 8.40
N GLN A 193 -6.35 0.48 9.52
CA GLN A 193 -5.86 -0.77 10.10
C GLN A 193 -6.96 -1.83 10.06
N ILE A 194 -6.64 -3.00 9.51
CA ILE A 194 -7.44 -4.21 9.68
C ILE A 194 -7.18 -4.71 11.09
N LYS A 195 -8.21 -4.81 11.93
CA LYS A 195 -8.08 -5.45 13.23
C LYS A 195 -8.10 -6.96 13.05
N VAL A 196 -7.26 -7.67 13.77
CA VAL A 196 -7.17 -9.14 13.69
C VAL A 196 -7.21 -9.73 15.09
N GLU A 197 -8.05 -10.73 15.26
CA GLU A 197 -8.28 -11.45 16.51
C GLU A 197 -8.26 -12.96 16.24
N THR A 198 -7.84 -13.75 17.21
CA THR A 198 -7.86 -15.22 17.14
C THR A 198 -8.19 -15.81 18.49
N ASP A 199 -8.93 -16.92 18.49
CA ASP A 199 -9.14 -17.81 19.64
C ASP A 199 -8.15 -18.97 19.66
N SER A 200 -7.34 -19.11 18.61
CA SER A 200 -6.44 -20.25 18.40
C SER A 200 -5.03 -20.00 18.97
N GLY A 201 -4.91 -18.96 19.81
CA GLY A 201 -3.69 -18.57 20.51
C GLY A 201 -2.56 -18.06 19.63
N GLU A 202 -1.50 -17.60 20.29
CA GLU A 202 -0.28 -17.07 19.70
C GLU A 202 0.91 -17.75 20.37
N THR A 203 1.83 -18.32 19.59
CA THR A 203 3.04 -19.00 20.10
C THR A 203 4.33 -18.42 19.51
N ASN A 204 5.47 -18.77 20.11
CA ASN A 204 6.80 -18.33 19.68
C ASN A 204 6.94 -16.81 19.59
N ASP A 205 6.37 -16.06 20.55
CA ASP A 205 6.40 -14.59 20.60
C ASP A 205 5.93 -13.89 19.30
N SER A 206 5.12 -14.60 18.51
CA SER A 206 4.54 -14.10 17.26
C SER A 206 3.12 -13.60 17.51
N SER A 207 2.56 -12.80 16.60
CA SER A 207 1.22 -12.24 16.77
C SER A 207 0.36 -12.40 15.52
N ILE A 208 -0.93 -12.68 15.72
CA ILE A 208 -1.98 -12.73 14.70
C ILE A 208 -2.03 -11.42 13.91
N SER A 209 -1.76 -10.29 14.56
CA SER A 209 -1.74 -8.98 13.91
C SER A 209 -0.70 -8.88 12.79
N ASN A 210 0.36 -9.69 12.83
CA ASN A 210 1.42 -9.69 11.83
C ASN A 210 0.93 -10.13 10.44
N ILE A 211 -0.15 -10.91 10.35
CA ILE A 211 -0.62 -11.50 9.07
C ILE A 211 -1.17 -10.46 8.10
N VAL A 212 -1.50 -9.24 8.55
CA VAL A 212 -2.04 -8.17 7.68
C VAL A 212 -1.22 -6.88 7.70
N HIS A 213 -0.35 -6.67 8.70
CA HIS A 213 0.34 -5.39 8.89
C HIS A 213 1.77 -5.37 8.33
N ASN A 214 2.42 -6.53 8.29
CA ASN A 214 3.87 -6.59 8.09
C ASN A 214 4.27 -6.98 6.68
N MET A 215 5.56 -6.84 6.42
CA MET A 215 6.19 -7.30 5.19
C MET A 215 6.06 -8.82 5.09
N ILE A 216 5.44 -9.29 4.01
CA ILE A 216 5.37 -10.71 3.69
C ILE A 216 6.64 -11.10 2.95
N LYS A 217 7.53 -11.85 3.60
CA LYS A 217 8.77 -12.37 3.00
C LYS A 217 8.56 -13.77 2.42
N PRO A 218 9.39 -14.26 1.48
CA PRO A 218 9.37 -15.64 1.01
C PRO A 218 9.51 -16.66 2.15
N LYS A 219 8.99 -17.87 1.95
CA LYS A 219 8.97 -18.96 2.96
C LYS A 219 10.37 -19.33 3.49
N ASP A 220 11.42 -19.08 2.71
CA ASP A 220 12.80 -19.45 3.02
C ASP A 220 13.63 -18.29 3.61
N SER A 221 12.99 -17.17 3.93
CA SER A 221 13.67 -15.93 4.39
C SER A 221 14.17 -15.93 5.85
N GLY A 222 14.18 -17.09 6.50
CA GLY A 222 14.53 -17.23 7.92
C GLY A 222 13.35 -16.97 8.87
N PHE A 223 13.50 -17.43 10.11
CA PHE A 223 12.50 -17.26 11.17
C PHE A 223 12.49 -15.82 11.69
N ASN A 224 11.31 -15.20 11.77
CA ASN A 224 11.13 -13.87 12.35
C ASN A 224 9.70 -13.73 12.91
N THR A 225 9.59 -13.82 14.23
CA THR A 225 8.32 -13.84 14.97
C THR A 225 7.49 -12.57 14.75
N HIS A 226 8.14 -11.43 14.47
CA HIS A 226 7.47 -10.16 14.18
C HIS A 226 6.89 -10.05 12.76
N ARG A 227 6.93 -11.11 11.94
CA ARG A 227 6.44 -11.09 10.55
C ARG A 227 5.49 -12.23 10.20
N MET A 228 5.06 -12.96 11.20
CA MET A 228 4.19 -14.12 11.03
C MET A 228 3.38 -14.35 12.29
N TRP A 229 2.42 -15.25 12.20
CA TRP A 229 1.66 -15.76 13.31
C TRP A 229 1.81 -17.28 13.37
N HIS A 230 2.09 -17.79 14.56
CA HIS A 230 2.03 -19.21 14.90
C HIS A 230 0.85 -19.43 15.83
N SER A 231 -0.06 -20.31 15.42
CA SER A 231 -1.15 -20.73 16.31
C SER A 231 -0.63 -21.56 17.49
N GLN A 232 -1.46 -21.78 18.49
CA GLN A 232 -1.30 -22.93 19.38
C GLN A 232 -1.55 -24.24 18.63
N ILE A 233 -1.17 -25.34 19.27
CA ILE A 233 -1.51 -26.69 18.80
C ILE A 233 -3.03 -26.84 18.84
N THR A 234 -3.63 -27.23 17.73
CA THR A 234 -5.08 -27.48 17.62
C THR A 234 -5.40 -28.96 17.69
N GLU A 235 -6.39 -29.33 18.49
CA GLU A 235 -6.90 -30.70 18.59
C GLU A 235 -7.89 -31.03 17.46
N THR A 236 -8.64 -30.04 17.00
CA THR A 236 -9.63 -30.18 15.92
C THR A 236 -8.99 -30.16 14.53
N GLY A 237 -7.71 -29.79 14.46
CA GLY A 237 -6.99 -29.56 13.21
C GLY A 237 -7.29 -28.21 12.57
N TRP A 238 -8.17 -27.38 13.13
CA TRP A 238 -8.50 -26.06 12.61
C TRP A 238 -8.07 -24.94 13.56
N VAL A 239 -7.63 -23.83 12.97
CA VAL A 239 -7.37 -22.57 13.68
C VAL A 239 -8.07 -21.43 12.95
N SER A 240 -8.42 -20.37 13.67
CA SER A 240 -9.23 -19.28 13.14
C SER A 240 -8.57 -17.91 13.29
N ALA A 241 -8.89 -17.00 12.37
CA ALA A 241 -8.56 -15.59 12.44
C ALA A 241 -9.79 -14.77 12.04
N THR A 242 -10.23 -13.86 12.91
CA THR A 242 -11.30 -12.91 12.62
C THR A 242 -10.68 -11.56 12.23
N LEU A 243 -11.00 -11.09 11.04
CA LEU A 243 -10.50 -9.84 10.47
C LEU A 243 -11.65 -8.83 10.39
N THR A 244 -11.43 -7.63 10.94
CA THR A 244 -12.35 -6.50 10.83
C THR A 244 -11.70 -5.37 10.03
N PHE A 245 -12.20 -5.16 8.82
CA PHE A 245 -11.81 -4.04 7.97
C PHE A 245 -12.45 -2.73 8.47
N PRO A 246 -11.77 -1.57 8.31
CA PRO A 246 -12.30 -0.28 8.76
C PRO A 246 -13.53 0.20 7.97
N VAL A 247 -13.74 -0.37 6.77
CA VAL A 247 -14.91 -0.18 5.90
C VAL A 247 -15.31 -1.54 5.31
N PRO A 248 -16.59 -1.74 4.94
CA PRO A 248 -16.99 -2.92 4.18
C PRO A 248 -16.20 -3.03 2.87
N VAL A 249 -15.60 -4.20 2.64
CA VAL A 249 -14.83 -4.51 1.44
C VAL A 249 -15.51 -5.59 0.63
N THR A 250 -15.43 -5.50 -0.69
CA THR A 250 -15.80 -6.60 -1.58
C THR A 250 -14.54 -7.40 -1.88
N LEU A 251 -14.54 -8.70 -1.57
CA LEU A 251 -13.45 -9.62 -1.89
C LEU A 251 -13.93 -10.68 -2.89
N CYS A 252 -13.02 -11.12 -3.75
CA CYS A 252 -13.22 -12.28 -4.64
C CYS A 252 -11.98 -13.16 -4.75
N LYS A 253 -10.88 -12.77 -4.12
CA LYS A 253 -9.65 -13.55 -4.07
C LYS A 253 -8.86 -13.18 -2.83
N VAL A 254 -8.19 -14.17 -2.25
CA VAL A 254 -7.22 -14.00 -1.17
C VAL A 254 -5.94 -14.74 -1.53
N ALA A 255 -4.79 -14.17 -1.21
CA ALA A 255 -3.53 -14.92 -1.18
C ALA A 255 -3.19 -15.27 0.27
N VAL A 256 -2.82 -16.53 0.49
CA VAL A 256 -2.39 -17.06 1.79
C VAL A 256 -0.91 -17.41 1.69
N HIS A 257 -0.10 -16.72 2.49
CA HIS A 257 1.32 -16.99 2.63
C HIS A 257 1.54 -17.73 3.94
N SER A 258 1.65 -19.05 3.87
CA SER A 258 1.87 -19.95 5.01
C SER A 258 3.28 -20.54 5.02
N GLN A 259 3.60 -21.32 6.05
CA GLN A 259 4.89 -21.99 6.27
C GLN A 259 6.07 -21.03 6.43
N HIS A 260 7.08 -21.45 7.18
CA HIS A 260 8.44 -20.91 7.05
C HIS A 260 9.48 -21.97 7.37
N SER A 261 10.65 -21.86 6.73
CA SER A 261 11.85 -22.66 7.06
C SER A 261 11.66 -24.19 6.98
N GLY A 262 10.59 -24.69 6.37
CA GLY A 262 10.26 -26.13 6.28
C GLY A 262 9.86 -26.81 7.60
N LYS A 263 10.22 -26.23 8.75
CA LYS A 263 9.96 -26.76 10.10
C LYS A 263 8.49 -26.64 10.51
N TYR A 264 7.79 -25.62 10.03
CA TYR A 264 6.38 -25.40 10.33
C TYR A 264 5.59 -25.51 9.04
N HIS A 265 4.71 -26.51 8.98
CA HIS A 265 4.04 -26.92 7.76
C HIS A 265 3.07 -25.86 7.26
N MET A 266 2.81 -25.89 5.95
CA MET A 266 1.80 -25.04 5.33
C MET A 266 0.41 -25.37 5.89
N ALA A 267 -0.49 -24.39 5.86
CA ALA A 267 -1.91 -24.71 6.03
C ALA A 267 -2.36 -25.59 4.87
N HIS A 268 -3.15 -26.63 5.13
CA HIS A 268 -3.59 -27.60 4.12
C HIS A 268 -4.92 -27.21 3.46
N GLU A 269 -5.70 -26.35 4.12
CA GLU A 269 -7.03 -25.97 3.66
C GLU A 269 -7.39 -24.61 4.23
N LEU A 270 -8.16 -23.85 3.46
CA LEU A 270 -8.71 -22.56 3.83
C LEU A 270 -10.23 -22.62 3.75
N ARG A 271 -10.91 -22.22 4.83
CA ARG A 271 -12.33 -21.87 4.81
C ARG A 271 -12.50 -20.39 5.13
N ILE A 272 -13.35 -19.71 4.38
CA ILE A 272 -13.65 -18.29 4.56
C ILE A 272 -15.12 -18.12 4.87
N GLN A 273 -15.42 -17.32 5.88
CA GLN A 273 -16.76 -16.83 6.17
C GLN A 273 -16.81 -15.30 6.16
N ALA A 274 -17.98 -14.76 5.86
CA ALA A 274 -18.26 -13.34 5.92
C ALA A 274 -19.47 -13.07 6.82
N LYS A 275 -19.40 -12.01 7.63
CA LYS A 275 -20.52 -11.57 8.46
C LYS A 275 -21.59 -10.89 7.58
N GLN A 276 -22.82 -11.35 7.71
CA GLN A 276 -24.04 -10.79 7.17
C GLN A 276 -25.05 -10.48 8.29
N GLN A 277 -26.20 -9.87 7.97
CA GLN A 277 -27.21 -9.45 8.95
C GLN A 277 -27.67 -10.59 9.88
N GLY A 278 -27.75 -11.83 9.39
CA GLY A 278 -28.19 -12.99 10.16
C GLY A 278 -27.09 -13.86 10.80
N GLY A 279 -25.80 -13.54 10.61
CA GLY A 279 -24.73 -14.43 11.06
C GLY A 279 -23.52 -14.44 10.15
N PHE A 280 -22.65 -15.42 10.33
CA PHE A 280 -21.58 -15.70 9.37
C PHE A 280 -22.10 -16.65 8.30
N VAL A 281 -21.79 -16.37 7.04
CA VAL A 281 -22.08 -17.24 5.90
C VAL A 281 -20.78 -17.76 5.31
N ASP A 282 -20.77 -19.03 4.88
CA ASP A 282 -19.63 -19.62 4.18
C ASP A 282 -19.47 -18.98 2.80
N VAL A 283 -18.23 -18.60 2.47
CA VAL A 283 -17.85 -17.94 1.21
C VAL A 283 -17.08 -18.90 0.31
N CYS A 284 -16.11 -19.62 0.88
CA CYS A 284 -15.37 -20.67 0.17
C CYS A 284 -14.75 -21.65 1.16
N GLN A 285 -14.43 -22.84 0.66
CA GLN A 285 -13.60 -23.84 1.32
C GLN A 285 -12.77 -24.53 0.25
N GLU A 286 -11.45 -24.38 0.31
CA GLU A 286 -10.54 -24.80 -0.75
C GLU A 286 -9.25 -25.39 -0.15
N PRO A 287 -8.71 -26.50 -0.71
CA PRO A 287 -7.41 -27.01 -0.33
C PRO A 287 -6.31 -26.00 -0.71
N LEU A 288 -5.29 -25.91 0.14
CA LEU A 288 -4.09 -25.11 -0.14
C LEU A 288 -2.98 -26.05 -0.63
N THR A 289 -2.60 -25.91 -1.89
CA THR A 289 -1.63 -26.79 -2.54
C THR A 289 -0.18 -26.31 -2.42
N SER A 290 0.04 -25.12 -1.88
CA SER A 290 1.37 -24.54 -1.69
C SER A 290 1.42 -23.58 -0.51
N ALA A 291 2.65 -23.28 -0.07
CA ALA A 291 2.93 -22.27 0.95
C ALA A 291 2.53 -20.84 0.52
N ASP A 292 2.39 -20.59 -0.78
CA ASP A 292 1.98 -19.30 -1.35
C ASP A 292 0.79 -19.53 -2.29
N ALA A 293 -0.40 -19.67 -1.70
CA ALA A 293 -1.60 -20.07 -2.42
C ALA A 293 -2.49 -18.88 -2.72
N TYR A 294 -3.16 -18.92 -3.88
CA TYR A 294 -4.20 -17.95 -4.25
C TYR A 294 -5.53 -18.68 -4.35
N VAL A 295 -6.52 -18.22 -3.60
CA VAL A 295 -7.87 -18.79 -3.56
C VAL A 295 -8.84 -17.75 -4.10
N SER A 296 -9.53 -18.09 -5.19
CA SER A 296 -10.57 -17.25 -5.79
C SER A 296 -11.95 -17.78 -5.41
N PHE A 297 -12.92 -16.87 -5.26
CA PHE A 297 -14.27 -17.20 -4.83
C PHE A 297 -15.28 -16.13 -5.32
N PRO A 298 -16.59 -16.42 -5.32
CA PRO A 298 -17.60 -15.45 -5.71
C PRO A 298 -17.48 -14.13 -4.95
N LYS A 299 -17.69 -13.00 -5.63
CA LYS A 299 -17.60 -11.67 -5.00
C LYS A 299 -18.53 -11.60 -3.79
N HIS A 300 -17.98 -11.25 -2.65
CA HIS A 300 -18.74 -11.12 -1.42
C HIS A 300 -18.34 -9.85 -0.67
N LYS A 301 -19.30 -9.14 -0.08
CA LYS A 301 -19.07 -7.86 0.60
C LYS A 301 -19.31 -8.00 2.09
N SER A 302 -18.29 -7.65 2.89
CA SER A 302 -18.39 -7.60 4.35
C SER A 302 -17.29 -6.72 4.96
N ALA A 303 -17.54 -6.20 6.16
CA ALA A 303 -16.49 -5.59 6.99
C ALA A 303 -15.80 -6.61 7.90
N VAL A 304 -16.48 -7.71 8.27
CA VAL A 304 -15.96 -8.74 9.19
C VAL A 304 -15.89 -10.08 8.47
N TRP A 305 -14.71 -10.69 8.50
CA TRP A 305 -14.40 -11.94 7.81
C TRP A 305 -13.75 -12.91 8.78
N ARG A 306 -14.06 -14.20 8.68
CA ARG A 306 -13.35 -15.26 9.41
C ARG A 306 -12.61 -16.13 8.42
N PHE A 307 -11.36 -16.40 8.74
CA PHE A 307 -10.48 -17.27 8.00
C PHE A 307 -10.15 -18.45 8.90
N PHE A 308 -10.41 -19.65 8.41
CA PHE A 308 -10.07 -20.89 9.10
C PHE A 308 -9.00 -21.59 8.29
N PHE A 309 -7.95 -22.03 8.97
CA PHE A 309 -6.82 -22.72 8.36
C PHE A 309 -6.71 -24.09 8.97
N ARG A 310 -6.64 -25.13 8.13
CA ARG A 310 -6.42 -26.49 8.59
C ARG A 310 -4.93 -26.74 8.77
N ALA A 311 -4.54 -27.11 9.98
CA ALA A 311 -3.20 -27.53 10.31
C ALA A 311 -2.82 -28.83 9.60
N GLY A 312 -1.55 -28.96 9.24
CA GLY A 312 -0.97 -30.22 8.80
C GLY A 312 -0.58 -31.12 9.97
N SER A 313 0.36 -32.03 9.73
CA SER A 313 0.85 -32.97 10.74
C SER A 313 1.52 -32.30 11.96
N SER A 314 1.95 -31.04 11.85
CA SER A 314 2.45 -30.24 12.98
C SER A 314 1.36 -29.88 14.00
N LYS A 315 0.07 -30.04 13.66
CA LYS A 315 -1.08 -29.56 14.43
C LYS A 315 -1.05 -28.06 14.74
N GLN A 316 -0.20 -27.30 14.07
CA GLN A 316 -0.08 -25.84 14.15
C GLN A 316 -0.09 -25.26 12.74
N VAL A 317 -0.57 -24.02 12.62
CA VAL A 317 -0.47 -23.25 11.38
C VAL A 317 0.49 -22.09 11.59
N VAL A 318 1.29 -21.82 10.55
CA VAL A 318 2.06 -20.58 10.46
C VAL A 318 1.62 -19.78 9.25
N ILE A 319 1.20 -18.55 9.49
CA ILE A 319 0.81 -17.58 8.45
C ILE A 319 1.80 -16.41 8.47
N ARG A 320 2.54 -16.24 7.38
CA ARG A 320 3.40 -15.07 7.10
C ARG A 320 2.59 -13.85 6.69
N GLY A 321 1.46 -14.05 6.01
CA GLY A 321 0.55 -12.97 5.72
C GLY A 321 -0.58 -13.33 4.76
N LEU A 322 -1.54 -12.41 4.69
CA LEU A 322 -2.71 -12.46 3.85
C LEU A 322 -2.72 -11.25 2.90
N ARG A 323 -3.21 -11.47 1.69
CA ARG A 323 -3.46 -10.41 0.70
C ARG A 323 -4.90 -10.49 0.21
N PHE A 324 -5.53 -9.34 0.04
CA PHE A 324 -6.97 -9.25 -0.21
C PHE A 324 -7.23 -8.61 -1.57
N PHE A 325 -8.16 -9.15 -2.35
CA PHE A 325 -8.40 -8.67 -3.70
C PHE A 325 -9.90 -8.48 -3.98
N SER A 326 -10.27 -7.32 -4.53
CA SER A 326 -11.64 -6.99 -4.93
C SER A 326 -11.96 -7.31 -6.40
N SER A 327 -10.93 -7.62 -7.18
CA SER A 327 -10.99 -8.21 -8.52
C SER A 327 -9.77 -9.15 -8.69
N PRO A 328 -9.70 -9.98 -9.75
CA PRO A 328 -8.53 -10.84 -9.98
C PRO A 328 -7.18 -10.12 -9.96
N THR A 329 -7.14 -8.82 -10.26
CA THR A 329 -5.91 -8.02 -10.34
C THR A 329 -5.86 -6.86 -9.32
N ASN A 330 -6.96 -6.56 -8.64
CA ASN A 330 -7.07 -5.38 -7.78
C ASN A 330 -6.89 -5.73 -6.30
N GLU A 331 -5.66 -5.65 -5.81
CA GLU A 331 -5.34 -5.84 -4.38
C GLU A 331 -5.74 -4.63 -3.54
N ILE A 332 -6.42 -4.85 -2.41
CA ILE A 332 -6.81 -3.80 -1.47
C ILE A 332 -6.12 -4.05 -0.13
N PHE A 333 -5.89 -2.98 0.65
CA PHE A 333 -5.12 -3.10 1.90
C PHE A 333 -3.76 -3.75 1.69
N CYS A 334 -3.08 -3.38 0.58
CA CYS A 334 -1.80 -3.95 0.19
C CYS A 334 -0.79 -3.90 1.35
N PRO A 335 0.02 -4.97 1.54
CA PRO A 335 1.10 -4.97 2.52
C PRO A 335 2.11 -3.85 2.22
N THR A 336 2.87 -3.47 3.26
CA THR A 336 3.90 -2.42 3.19
C THR A 336 4.92 -2.64 2.07
N TYR A 337 5.11 -3.91 1.70
CA TYR A 337 5.88 -4.33 0.55
C TYR A 337 5.02 -5.28 -0.28
N PRO A 338 4.94 -5.11 -1.61
CA PRO A 338 4.34 -6.13 -2.47
C PRO A 338 5.11 -7.44 -2.28
N TYR A 339 4.38 -8.55 -2.10
CA TYR A 339 4.99 -9.88 -1.96
C TYR A 339 5.99 -10.13 -3.09
N MET A 340 7.19 -10.58 -2.74
CA MET A 340 8.14 -11.05 -3.74
C MET A 340 7.69 -12.42 -4.19
N GLU A 341 7.26 -12.54 -5.44
CA GLU A 341 7.08 -13.86 -6.03
C GLU A 341 8.42 -14.62 -5.94
N PRO A 342 8.41 -15.90 -5.49
CA PRO A 342 9.59 -16.74 -5.57
C PRO A 342 10.11 -16.75 -7.00
N ARG A 343 11.43 -16.86 -7.17
CA ARG A 343 12.03 -17.02 -8.50
C ARG A 343 11.29 -18.16 -9.21
N SER A 344 10.80 -17.94 -10.43
CA SER A 344 10.72 -19.04 -11.36
C SER A 344 12.15 -19.57 -11.48
N GLU A 345 12.42 -20.76 -10.94
CA GLU A 345 13.59 -21.50 -11.38
C GLU A 345 13.45 -21.58 -12.90
N ASN A 346 14.46 -21.07 -13.60
CA ASN A 346 14.57 -21.28 -15.03
C ASN A 346 14.43 -22.80 -15.25
N ASN A 347 13.29 -23.22 -15.78
CA ASN A 347 13.15 -24.51 -16.45
C ASN A 347 13.98 -24.44 -17.73
N GLY A 348 15.29 -24.32 -17.58
CA GLY A 348 16.27 -24.70 -18.59
C GLY A 348 16.30 -26.22 -18.65
N LYS A 349 15.17 -26.83 -19.06
CA LYS A 349 15.26 -28.10 -19.77
C LYS A 349 15.98 -27.78 -21.07
N LYS A 350 17.28 -28.06 -21.09
CA LYS A 350 17.98 -28.34 -22.34
C LYS A 350 17.17 -29.44 -23.02
N ALA A 351 16.53 -29.12 -24.14
CA ALA A 351 16.19 -30.15 -25.11
C ALA A 351 17.51 -30.79 -25.53
N GLY A 352 17.58 -32.11 -25.39
CA GLY A 352 18.63 -32.92 -25.99
C GLY A 352 18.50 -32.95 -27.50
#